data_AF-A0A3D4X547-F1
#
_entry.id   AF-A0A3D4X547-F1
#
_cell.length_a   1.000
_cell.length_b   1.000
_cell.length_c   1.000
_cell.angle_alpha   90.00
_cell.angle_beta   90.00
_cell.angle_gamma   90.00
#
_symmetry.space_group_name_H-M   'P 1'
#
loop_
_entity.id
_entity.type
_entity.pdbx_description
1 polymer ?
#
loop_
_entity_poly.entity_id
_entity_poly.type
_entity_poly.pdbx_seq_one_letter_code
_entity_poly.pdbx_strand_id
1 'polypeptide(L)'
;APAFGMIGTLVGLINMLKGMNLDEGGSSNIGPAMSVALVTTFYGCILANVLFNPIANKLNVRNEEELLYKQVIIEGILAIQAGDNPKFLKEKLVTYLAQKNRTKILGASEGGGAQAEAPADK
;
A
#
# COMPACT_ATOMS: atom_id res chain seq x y z
N ALA A 1 -7.99 1.22 -9.80
CA ALA A 1 -8.64 1.07 -11.12
C ALA A 1 -9.48 2.29 -11.56
N PRO A 2 -8.91 3.49 -11.76
CA PRO A 2 -9.64 4.63 -12.35
C PRO A 2 -9.84 4.49 -13.88
N ALA A 3 -8.97 3.72 -14.55
CA ALA A 3 -9.02 3.50 -15.99
C ALA A 3 -10.35 2.90 -16.48
N PHE A 4 -10.96 2.01 -15.69
CA PHE A 4 -12.28 1.43 -16.01
C PHE A 4 -13.41 2.47 -15.94
N GLY A 5 -13.34 3.45 -15.04
CA GLY A 5 -14.30 4.55 -14.98
C GLY A 5 -14.24 5.45 -16.22
N MET A 6 -13.02 5.75 -16.68
CA MET A 6 -12.81 6.52 -17.92
C MET A 6 -13.32 5.78 -19.16
N ILE A 7 -13.16 4.45 -19.25
CA ILE A 7 -13.76 3.64 -20.33
C ILE A 7 -15.30 3.75 -20.33
N GLY A 8 -15.93 3.74 -19.15
CA GLY A 8 -17.38 3.94 -19.01
C GLY A 8 -17.89 5.29 -19.54
N THR A 9 -17.11 6.36 -19.36
CA THR A 9 -17.43 7.67 -19.95
C THR A 9 -17.36 7.65 -21.47
N LEU A 10 -16.36 6.98 -22.04
CA LEU A 10 -16.24 6.85 -23.49
C LEU A 10 -17.42 6.08 -24.09
N VAL A 11 -17.84 4.98 -23.46
CA VAL A 11 -19.01 4.20 -23.91
C VAL A 11 -20.31 5.01 -23.81
N GLY A 12 -20.50 5.77 -22.72
CA GLY A 12 -21.67 6.63 -22.55
C GLY A 12 -21.71 7.80 -23.54
N LEU A 13 -20.56 8.40 -23.85
CA LEU A 13 -20.43 9.43 -24.89
C LEU A 13 -20.71 8.87 -26.29
N ILE A 14 -20.24 7.67 -26.61
CA ILE A 14 -20.55 7.00 -27.88
C ILE A 14 -22.06 6.75 -28.01
N ASN A 15 -22.73 6.28 -26.94
CA ASN A 15 -24.17 6.06 -26.94
C ASN A 15 -24.97 7.37 -27.01
N MET A 16 -24.47 8.43 -26.39
CA MET A 16 -25.05 9.78 -26.47
C MET A 16 -24.97 10.35 -27.89
N LEU A 17 -23.82 10.20 -28.56
CA LEU A 17 -23.64 10.64 -29.95
C LEU A 17 -24.45 9.78 -30.93
N LYS A 18 -24.63 8.49 -30.66
CA LYS A 18 -25.48 7.60 -31.46
C LYS A 18 -26.98 7.92 -31.35
N GLY A 19 -27.42 8.47 -30.21
CA GLY A 19 -28.82 8.84 -29.96
C GLY A 19 -29.19 10.26 -30.40
N MET A 20 -28.22 11.09 -30.78
CA MET A 20 -28.44 12.43 -31.33
C MET A 20 -28.69 12.33 -32.83
N ASN A 21 -29.95 12.15 -33.23
CA ASN A 21 -30.36 12.54 -34.58
C ASN A 21 -30.37 14.08 -34.61
N LEU A 22 -29.53 14.67 -35.47
CA LEU A 22 -29.35 16.12 -35.56
C LEU A 22 -30.56 16.88 -36.13
N ASP A 23 -31.58 16.17 -36.65
CA ASP A 23 -32.68 16.75 -37.42
C ASP A 23 -33.98 16.99 -36.61
N GLU A 24 -34.16 16.32 -35.46
CA GLU A 24 -35.40 16.42 -34.66
C GLU A 24 -35.08 16.53 -33.17
N GLY A 25 -34.99 17.75 -32.62
CA GLY A 25 -35.24 18.11 -31.21
C GLY A 25 -34.86 17.13 -30.08
N GLY A 26 -33.82 16.31 -30.26
CA GLY A 26 -33.67 15.01 -29.60
C GLY A 26 -33.06 15.08 -28.21
N SER A 27 -33.82 15.55 -27.22
CA SER A 27 -33.35 15.64 -25.83
C SER A 27 -33.69 14.40 -24.98
N SER A 28 -34.52 13.49 -25.46
CA SER A 28 -35.09 12.39 -24.66
C SER A 28 -34.08 11.28 -24.32
N ASN A 29 -33.11 11.01 -25.21
CA ASN A 29 -32.13 9.92 -25.05
C ASN A 29 -30.78 10.35 -24.46
N ILE A 30 -30.53 11.66 -24.30
CA ILE A 30 -29.27 12.19 -23.76
C ILE A 30 -29.16 11.93 -22.24
N GLY A 31 -30.25 12.15 -21.49
CA GLY A 31 -30.26 11.99 -20.03
C GLY A 31 -29.88 10.58 -19.56
N PRO A 32 -30.48 9.50 -20.12
CA PRO A 32 -30.13 8.12 -19.77
C PRO A 32 -28.68 7.75 -20.10
N ALA A 33 -28.19 8.14 -21.29
CA ALA A 33 -26.81 7.83 -21.72
C ALA A 33 -25.76 8.54 -20.85
N MET A 34 -26.02 9.80 -20.49
CA MET A 34 -25.15 10.58 -19.61
C MET A 34 -25.17 10.04 -18.17
N SER A 35 -26.32 9.59 -17.68
CA SER A 35 -26.44 9.02 -16.33
C SER A 35 -25.60 7.75 -16.16
N VAL A 36 -25.58 6.86 -17.16
CA VAL A 36 -24.76 5.63 -17.13
C VAL A 36 -23.26 5.95 -17.11
N ALA A 37 -22.82 6.95 -17.88
CA ALA A 37 -21.43 7.40 -17.89
C ALA A 37 -20.95 7.89 -16.51
N LEU A 38 -21.78 8.72 -15.85
CA LEU A 38 -21.46 9.30 -14.55
C LEU A 38 -21.47 8.25 -13.44
N VAL A 39 -22.45 7.35 -13.42
CA VAL A 39 -22.52 6.25 -12.44
C VAL A 39 -21.33 5.31 -12.58
N THR A 40 -20.93 4.97 -13.80
CA THR A 40 -19.74 4.12 -14.04
C THR A 40 -18.45 4.77 -13.54
N THR A 41 -18.32 6.10 -13.70
CA THR A 41 -17.18 6.87 -13.17
C THR A 41 -17.18 6.91 -11.65
N PHE A 42 -18.35 7.12 -11.04
CA PHE A 42 -18.52 7.14 -9.60
C PHE A 42 -18.13 5.79 -8.96
N TYR A 43 -18.64 4.68 -9.50
CA TYR A 43 -18.26 3.35 -9.03
C TYR A 43 -16.78 3.06 -9.25
N GLY A 44 -16.22 3.42 -10.41
CA GLY A 44 -14.79 3.23 -10.69
C GLY A 44 -13.88 3.97 -9.71
N CYS A 45 -14.19 5.23 -9.41
CA CYS A 45 -13.46 6.05 -8.46
C CYS A 45 -13.59 5.55 -7.02
N ILE A 46 -14.79 5.13 -6.59
CA ILE A 46 -15.01 4.57 -5.26
C ILE A 46 -14.23 3.27 -5.08
N LEU A 47 -14.37 2.32 -6.01
CA LEU A 47 -13.66 1.05 -5.94
C LEU A 47 -12.14 1.28 -5.94
N ALA A 48 -11.63 2.18 -6.79
CA ALA A 48 -10.20 2.47 -6.86
C ALA A 48 -9.65 3.07 -5.56
N ASN A 49 -10.30 4.11 -5.03
CA ASN A 49 -9.74 4.87 -3.92
C ASN A 49 -10.10 4.31 -2.54
N VAL A 50 -11.27 3.68 -2.40
CA VAL A 50 -11.76 3.17 -1.10
C VAL A 50 -11.37 1.71 -0.87
N LEU A 51 -11.28 0.89 -1.92
CA LEU A 51 -10.98 -0.54 -1.77
C LEU A 51 -9.56 -0.87 -2.25
N PHE A 52 -9.22 -0.57 -3.49
CA PHE A 52 -7.96 -1.04 -4.06
C PHE A 52 -6.73 -0.29 -3.52
N ASN A 53 -6.80 1.03 -3.35
CA ASN A 53 -5.67 1.80 -2.81
C ASN A 53 -5.27 1.42 -1.37
N PRO A 54 -6.19 1.28 -0.38
CA PRO A 54 -5.77 0.85 0.96
C PRO A 54 -5.26 -0.59 0.98
N ILE A 55 -5.80 -1.48 0.14
CA ILE A 55 -5.29 -2.86 0.01
C ILE A 55 -3.86 -2.85 -0.57
N ALA A 56 -3.62 -2.06 -1.62
CA ALA A 56 -2.30 -1.92 -2.23
C ALA A 56 -1.29 -1.32 -1.23
N ASN A 57 -1.66 -0.28 -0.50
CA ASN A 57 -0.80 0.30 0.53
C ASN A 57 -0.48 -0.72 1.64
N LYS A 58 -1.48 -1.48 2.11
CA LYS A 58 -1.26 -2.51 3.12
C LYS A 58 -0.31 -3.60 2.62
N LEU A 59 -0.45 -4.02 1.37
CA LEU A 59 0.43 -5.01 0.76
C LEU A 59 1.85 -4.48 0.61
N ASN A 60 2.02 -3.23 0.19
CA ASN A 60 3.34 -2.59 0.08
C ASN A 60 4.05 -2.51 1.42
N VAL A 61 3.35 -2.12 2.50
CA VAL A 61 3.93 -2.12 3.85
C VAL A 61 4.41 -3.52 4.25
N ARG A 62 3.62 -4.58 4.00
CA ARG A 62 4.06 -5.96 4.30
C ARG A 62 5.24 -6.40 3.43
N ASN A 63 5.25 -5.98 2.16
CA ASN A 63 6.33 -6.28 1.24
C ASN A 63 7.64 -5.60 1.66
N GLU A 64 7.58 -4.34 2.12
CA GLU A 64 8.74 -3.62 2.67
C GLU A 64 9.28 -4.31 3.93
N GLU A 65 8.40 -4.76 4.83
CA GLU A 65 8.80 -5.56 6.00
C GLU A 65 9.51 -6.87 5.57
N GLU A 66 8.96 -7.59 4.60
CA GLU A 66 9.54 -8.84 4.11
C GLU A 66 10.90 -8.62 3.41
N LEU A 67 11.03 -7.55 2.62
CA LEU A 67 12.29 -7.16 2.01
C LEU A 67 13.35 -6.84 3.07
N LEU A 68 12.99 -6.12 4.13
CA LEU A 68 13.90 -5.83 5.24
C LEU A 68 14.40 -7.12 5.89
N TYR A 69 13.51 -8.07 6.20
CA TYR A 69 13.91 -9.35 6.79
C TYR A 69 14.88 -10.13 5.89
N LYS A 70 14.58 -10.23 4.60
CA LYS A 70 15.45 -10.90 3.62
C LYS A 70 16.81 -10.23 3.51
N GLN A 71 16.84 -8.89 3.49
CA GLN A 71 18.09 -8.13 3.43
C GLN A 71 18.96 -8.35 4.67
N VAL A 72 18.38 -8.34 5.87
CA VAL A 72 19.09 -8.62 7.13
C VAL A 72 19.66 -10.03 7.15
N ILE A 73 18.91 -11.03 6.65
CA ILE A 73 19.37 -12.42 6.57
C ILE A 73 20.57 -12.54 5.61
N ILE A 74 20.48 -11.94 4.41
CA ILE A 74 21.55 -12.00 3.41
C ILE A 74 22.83 -11.34 3.96
N GLU A 75 22.71 -10.14 4.52
CA GLU A 75 23.85 -9.44 5.12
C GLU A 75 24.46 -10.23 6.29
N GLY A 76 23.63 -10.89 7.09
CA GLY A 76 24.07 -11.78 8.16
C GLY A 76 24.88 -12.97 7.66
N ILE A 77 24.41 -13.63 6.59
CA ILE A 77 25.12 -14.76 5.97
C ILE A 77 26.45 -14.31 5.35
N LEU A 78 26.45 -13.17 4.64
CA LEU A 78 27.65 -12.60 4.03
C LEU A 78 28.72 -12.26 5.08
N ALA A 79 28.31 -11.69 6.22
CA ALA A 79 29.24 -11.36 7.30
C ALA A 79 29.78 -12.61 8.02
N ILE A 80 28.96 -13.65 8.18
CA ILE A 80 29.43 -14.95 8.70
C ILE A 80 30.46 -15.55 7.73
N GLN A 81 30.22 -15.48 6.42
CA GLN A 81 31.17 -15.95 5.41
C GLN A 81 32.47 -15.15 5.41
N ALA A 82 32.40 -13.83 5.61
CA ALA A 82 33.57 -12.95 5.72
C ALA A 82 34.38 -13.17 7.01
N GLY A 83 33.84 -13.89 8.00
CA GLY A 83 34.50 -14.15 9.28
C GLY A 83 34.47 -12.96 10.23
N ASP A 84 33.49 -12.07 10.11
CA ASP A 84 33.34 -10.93 11.01
C ASP A 84 33.10 -11.39 12.46
N ASN A 85 33.62 -10.61 13.41
CA ASN A 85 33.42 -10.90 14.83
C ASN A 85 31.91 -10.88 15.16
N PRO A 86 31.33 -11.96 15.73
CA PRO A 86 29.88 -12.07 15.97
C PRO A 86 29.32 -10.94 16.84
N LYS A 87 30.14 -10.33 17.69
CA LYS A 87 29.74 -9.17 18.51
C LYS A 87 29.50 -7.92 17.64
N PHE A 88 30.40 -7.67 16.69
CA PHE A 88 30.28 -6.56 15.73
C PHE A 88 29.14 -6.80 14.73
N LEU A 89 28.98 -8.04 14.27
CA LEU A 89 27.87 -8.43 13.41
C LEU A 89 26.50 -8.19 14.09
N LYS A 90 26.37 -8.53 15.37
CA LYS A 90 25.15 -8.28 16.15
C LYS A 90 24.83 -6.78 16.19
N GLU A 91 25.81 -5.93 16.47
CA GLU A 91 25.60 -4.48 16.50
C GLU A 91 25.19 -3.92 15.12
N LYS A 92 25.82 -4.40 14.04
CA LYS A 92 25.48 -4.03 12.66
C LYS A 92 24.06 -4.46 12.29
N LEU A 93 23.66 -5.71 12.54
CA LEU A 93 22.32 -6.21 12.23
C LEU A 93 21.22 -5.53 13.06
N VAL A 94 21.52 -5.15 14.31
CA VAL A 94 20.59 -4.46 15.20
C VAL A 94 20.27 -3.04 14.71
N THR A 95 21.13 -2.41 13.88
CA THR A 95 20.83 -1.10 13.28
C THR A 95 19.78 -1.15 12.16
N TYR A 96 19.58 -2.31 11.51
CA TYR A 96 18.53 -2.49 10.50
C TYR A 96 17.14 -2.67 11.11
N LEU A 97 17.05 -2.90 12.42
CA LEU A 97 15.77 -3.07 13.10
C LEU A 97 15.22 -1.73 13.59
N ALA A 98 13.90 -1.57 13.49
CA ALA A 98 13.20 -0.42 14.05
C ALA A 98 13.56 -0.21 15.54
N GLN A 99 13.68 1.04 15.99
CA GLN A 99 14.15 1.39 17.34
C GLN A 99 13.42 0.64 18.45
N LYS A 100 12.10 0.40 18.30
CA LYS A 100 11.28 -0.36 19.24
C LYS A 100 11.72 -1.82 19.39
N ASN A 101 12.20 -2.44 18.32
CA ASN A 101 12.76 -3.80 18.34
C ASN A 101 14.22 -3.78 18.79
N ARG A 102 14.96 -2.69 18.51
CA ARG A 102 16.34 -2.46 18.97
C ARG A 102 16.44 -2.51 20.49
N THR A 103 15.56 -1.78 21.18
CA THR A 103 15.53 -1.72 22.65
C THR A 103 15.20 -3.08 23.28
N LYS A 104 14.34 -3.88 22.66
CA LYS A 104 14.03 -5.23 23.15
C LYS A 104 15.23 -6.18 23.07
N ILE A 105 15.98 -6.15 21.97
CA ILE A 105 17.11 -7.06 21.77
C ILE A 105 18.34 -6.64 22.59
N LEU A 106 18.60 -5.34 22.69
CA LEU A 106 19.68 -4.81 23.53
C LEU A 106 19.32 -4.93 25.02
N GLY A 107 18.08 -4.62 25.41
CA GLY A 107 17.58 -4.81 26.77
C GLY A 107 17.54 -6.28 27.22
N ALA A 108 17.28 -7.23 26.32
CA ALA A 108 17.40 -8.66 26.62
C ALA A 108 18.87 -9.14 26.76
N SER A 109 19.83 -8.38 26.23
CA SER A 109 21.26 -8.66 26.36
C SER A 109 21.86 -8.11 27.66
N GLU A 110 21.22 -7.10 28.27
CA GLU A 110 21.65 -6.47 29.53
C GLU A 110 20.78 -6.87 30.73
N GLY A 111 19.62 -7.51 30.50
CA GLY A 111 18.60 -7.79 31.51
C GLY A 111 18.77 -9.11 32.28
N GLY A 112 19.97 -9.37 32.78
CA GLY A 112 20.19 -10.22 33.95
C GLY A 112 20.22 -9.37 35.23
N GLY A 113 19.18 -8.57 35.46
CA GLY A 113 19.05 -7.73 36.66
C GLY A 113 18.35 -6.40 36.40
N ALA A 114 17.36 -6.09 37.24
CA ALA A 114 16.60 -4.82 37.38
C ALA A 114 15.68 -4.45 36.20
N GLN A 115 14.41 -4.85 36.19
CA GLN A 115 13.26 -4.38 37.01
C GLN A 115 12.36 -3.44 36.18
N ALA A 116 11.06 -3.71 36.35
CA ALA A 116 9.91 -3.03 35.78
C ALA A 116 10.04 -1.51 35.77
N GLU A 117 9.59 -0.88 34.68
CA GLU A 117 8.53 0.13 34.74
C GLU A 117 8.11 0.54 33.32
N ALA A 118 6.82 0.39 33.05
CA ALA A 118 6.16 1.04 31.93
C ALA A 118 5.95 2.53 32.26
N PRO A 119 6.00 3.41 31.25
CA PRO A 119 5.07 4.53 31.21
C PRO A 119 4.22 4.39 29.95
N ALA A 120 2.91 4.17 30.11
CA ALA A 120 1.91 5.21 30.29
C ALA A 120 1.73 6.03 29.00
N ASP A 121 0.81 5.53 28.19
CA ASP A 121 0.11 6.18 27.09
C ASP A 121 -0.51 7.51 27.58
N LYS A 122 -0.19 8.60 26.89
CA LYS A 122 -1.00 9.83 26.80
C LYS A 122 -0.77 10.47 25.44
#